data_AF-A0A3L7MRD4-F1
#
_entry.id   AF-A0A3L7MRD4-F1
#
_cell.length_a   1.000
_cell.length_b   1.000
_cell.length_c   1.000
_cell.angle_alpha   90.00
_cell.angle_beta   90.00
_cell.angle_gamma   90.00
#
_symmetry.space_group_name_H-M   'P 1'
#
loop_
_entity.id
_entity.type
_entity.pdbx_description
1 polymer ?
#
loop_
_entity_poly.entity_id
_entity_poly.type
_entity_poly.pdbx_seq_one_letter_code
_entity_poly.pdbx_strand_id
1 'polypeptide(L)'
;MFVQPTLRVLSSIQPAGGGFLEAVPLTSFVIMSLAGMDAATHRVAREGADFLDRSMRKDGSWPIDTNVSSWVTTQSIVALAAGGRLEGLVEQGDRDRLRQSIQSWQWQCRHPSTGARSGGWAWTNLPGGVPDADDTSGAIMALAVLESCERRTIPKEVLQSARQGLLWLADLANRDGGIPTFCRGWNRLPFDTSCADITAHFLRAACAWQMSDNRILTAVSRAQRYLKRSQLQDGSWVPLWFGNQHQSRHLNPTYGTSKVVNATYDSKGAEWLCQAMDLDGGVGSGENTPPSIEETSLTVEALATVARVSKNTQTAIRAAAAVERGVQWLIERTNEGTQFDAVPIGLYFAKLWYSERLYPLIWSVAAFEQASLLPNFCFSKQNNHSL
;
A
#
# COMPACT_ATOMS: atom_id res chain seq x y z
N MET A 1 -11.17 41.55 -1.80
CA MET A 1 -11.67 41.14 -3.15
C MET A 1 -11.15 39.77 -3.63
N PHE A 2 -10.13 39.17 -3.01
CA PHE A 2 -9.55 37.85 -3.41
C PHE A 2 -10.35 36.60 -2.97
N VAL A 3 -11.43 36.76 -2.21
CA VAL A 3 -12.18 35.65 -1.61
C VAL A 3 -13.07 34.92 -2.62
N GLN A 4 -13.66 35.64 -3.59
CA GLN A 4 -14.64 35.07 -4.51
C GLN A 4 -14.08 34.00 -5.46
N PRO A 5 -12.89 34.17 -6.09
CA PRO A 5 -12.27 33.10 -6.86
C PRO A 5 -12.00 31.84 -6.03
N THR A 6 -11.47 32.00 -4.80
CA THR A 6 -11.21 30.89 -3.89
C THR A 6 -12.48 30.14 -3.52
N LEU A 7 -13.55 30.84 -3.14
CA LEU A 7 -14.84 30.22 -2.81
C LEU A 7 -15.45 29.46 -3.99
N ARG A 8 -15.31 29.98 -5.22
CA ARG A 8 -15.75 29.27 -6.43
C ARG A 8 -14.97 27.97 -6.64
N VAL A 9 -13.65 28.01 -6.49
CA VAL A 9 -12.81 26.82 -6.62
C VAL A 9 -13.17 25.80 -5.55
N LEU A 10 -13.23 26.20 -4.27
CA LEU A 10 -13.62 25.31 -3.17
C LEU A 10 -14.99 24.67 -3.42
N SER A 11 -15.98 25.46 -3.86
CA SER A 11 -17.32 24.94 -4.18
C SER A 11 -17.30 23.93 -5.34
N SER A 12 -16.42 24.12 -6.32
CA SER A 12 -16.31 23.23 -7.48
C SER A 12 -15.59 21.91 -7.20
N ILE A 13 -14.67 21.91 -6.23
CA ILE A 13 -13.83 20.73 -5.94
C ILE A 13 -14.28 19.98 -4.69
N GLN A 14 -15.19 20.55 -3.88
CA GLN A 14 -15.75 19.89 -2.72
C GLN A 14 -16.65 18.72 -3.19
N PRO A 15 -16.30 17.47 -2.83
CA PRO A 15 -17.12 16.30 -3.10
C PRO A 15 -18.48 16.36 -2.42
N ALA A 16 -19.42 15.53 -2.89
CA ALA A 16 -20.76 15.42 -2.31
C ALA A 16 -20.76 14.99 -0.83
N GLY A 17 -19.69 14.35 -0.35
CA GLY A 17 -19.52 14.00 1.07
C GLY A 17 -19.24 15.21 1.98
N GLY A 18 -18.93 16.37 1.42
CA GLY A 18 -18.65 17.62 2.13
C GLY A 18 -17.18 17.79 2.58
N GLY A 19 -16.43 16.70 2.74
CA GLY A 19 -15.01 16.75 3.09
C GLY A 19 -14.08 16.84 1.87
N PHE A 20 -12.87 17.37 2.06
CA PHE A 20 -11.83 17.36 1.04
C PHE A 20 -10.94 16.13 1.20
N LEU A 21 -10.75 15.38 0.11
CA LEU A 21 -9.94 14.16 0.07
C LEU A 21 -10.37 13.09 1.09
N GLU A 22 -11.65 13.04 1.49
CA GLU A 22 -12.11 12.18 2.59
C GLU A 22 -11.26 12.31 3.88
N ALA A 23 -10.55 13.44 4.05
CA ALA A 23 -9.52 13.63 5.07
C ALA A 23 -9.96 14.70 6.08
N VAL A 24 -9.95 14.33 7.36
CA VAL A 24 -10.32 15.25 8.46
C VAL A 24 -9.33 16.42 8.57
N PRO A 25 -7.99 16.23 8.58
CA PRO A 25 -7.06 17.35 8.76
C PRO A 25 -7.18 18.42 7.68
N LEU A 26 -7.33 18.01 6.42
CA LEU A 26 -7.46 18.93 5.28
C LEU A 26 -8.81 19.66 5.30
N THR A 27 -9.88 18.94 5.62
CA THR A 27 -11.22 19.53 5.74
C THR A 27 -11.26 20.55 6.87
N SER A 28 -10.71 20.21 8.04
CA SER A 28 -10.57 21.12 9.19
C SER A 28 -9.77 22.38 8.82
N PHE A 29 -8.65 22.23 8.11
CA PHE A 29 -7.86 23.38 7.68
C PHE A 29 -8.64 24.36 6.80
N VAL A 30 -9.41 23.84 5.82
CA VAL A 30 -10.26 24.67 4.96
C VAL A 30 -11.34 25.37 5.77
N ILE A 31 -12.04 24.66 6.66
CA ILE A 31 -13.14 25.23 7.45
C ILE A 31 -12.64 26.28 8.44
N MET A 32 -11.53 26.02 9.13
CA MET A 32 -10.91 27.00 10.04
C MET A 32 -10.52 28.27 9.28
N SER A 33 -9.96 28.13 8.07
CA SER A 33 -9.60 29.27 7.22
C SER A 33 -10.84 30.07 6.80
N LEU A 34 -11.93 29.38 6.39
CA LEU A 34 -13.18 30.04 6.04
C LEU A 34 -13.82 30.75 7.24
N ALA A 35 -13.78 30.15 8.42
CA ALA A 35 -14.27 30.77 9.65
C ALA A 35 -13.48 32.04 9.99
N GLY A 36 -12.14 31.99 9.90
CA GLY A 36 -11.28 33.15 10.12
C GLY A 36 -11.42 34.26 9.06
N MET A 37 -12.09 33.97 7.94
CA MET A 37 -12.41 34.93 6.88
C MET A 37 -13.86 35.44 6.94
N ASP A 38 -14.56 35.25 8.06
CA ASP A 38 -15.99 35.55 8.23
C ASP A 38 -16.90 34.84 7.20
N ALA A 39 -16.47 33.69 6.69
CA ALA A 39 -17.17 32.88 5.70
C ALA A 39 -17.71 31.56 6.26
N ALA A 40 -17.90 31.46 7.58
CA ALA A 40 -18.41 30.25 8.25
C ALA A 40 -19.83 29.86 7.79
N THR A 41 -20.63 30.82 7.34
CA THR A 41 -21.98 30.57 6.81
C THR A 41 -21.99 30.19 5.33
N HIS A 42 -20.83 30.16 4.65
CA HIS A 42 -20.75 29.72 3.27
C HIS A 42 -21.07 28.21 3.17
N ARG A 43 -21.70 27.77 2.07
CA ARG A 43 -22.07 26.36 1.84
C ARG A 43 -20.90 25.40 2.13
N VAL A 44 -19.73 25.72 1.59
CA VAL A 44 -18.51 24.91 1.76
C VAL A 44 -18.16 24.68 3.24
N ALA A 45 -18.23 25.74 4.05
CA ALA A 45 -17.90 25.64 5.47
C ALA A 45 -18.93 24.79 6.22
N ARG A 46 -20.22 24.95 5.93
CA ARG A 46 -21.28 24.14 6.56
C ARG A 46 -21.16 22.67 6.19
N GLU A 47 -21.05 22.34 4.90
CA GLU A 47 -20.92 20.95 4.44
C GLU A 47 -19.64 20.28 4.96
N GLY A 48 -18.56 21.05 5.06
CA GLY A 48 -17.34 20.60 5.69
C GLY A 48 -17.52 20.33 7.19
N ALA A 49 -18.21 21.21 7.92
CA ALA A 49 -18.49 21.01 9.35
C ALA A 49 -19.34 19.77 9.57
N ASP A 50 -20.36 19.55 8.74
CA ASP A 50 -21.19 18.34 8.78
C ASP A 50 -20.35 17.07 8.49
N PHE A 51 -19.38 17.15 7.57
CA PHE A 51 -18.42 16.07 7.34
C PHE A 51 -17.59 15.77 8.59
N LEU A 52 -17.06 16.80 9.26
CA LEU A 52 -16.27 16.62 10.49
C LEU A 52 -17.09 15.97 11.60
N ASP A 53 -18.32 16.43 11.81
CA ASP A 53 -19.23 15.90 12.83
C ASP A 53 -19.51 14.41 12.60
N ARG A 54 -19.87 14.02 11.36
CA ARG A 54 -20.10 12.62 11.00
C ARG A 54 -18.84 11.75 11.05
N SER A 55 -17.66 12.34 10.91
CA SER A 55 -16.38 11.62 10.88
C SER A 55 -15.81 11.37 12.28
N MET A 56 -16.37 12.03 13.31
CA MET A 56 -15.94 11.84 14.69
C MET A 56 -16.31 10.44 15.16
N ARG A 57 -15.34 9.74 15.75
CA ARG A 57 -15.54 8.42 16.33
C ARG A 57 -16.29 8.55 17.66
N LYS A 58 -16.84 7.43 18.14
CA LYS A 58 -17.60 7.37 19.41
C LYS A 58 -16.79 7.81 20.63
N ASP A 59 -15.46 7.71 20.58
CA ASP A 59 -14.54 8.15 21.63
C ASP A 59 -14.13 9.63 21.52
N GLY A 60 -14.70 10.37 20.55
CA GLY A 60 -14.37 11.77 20.30
C GLY A 60 -13.10 11.99 19.47
N SER A 61 -12.41 10.94 19.05
CA SER A 61 -11.25 11.05 18.15
C SER A 61 -11.68 11.16 16.68
N TRP A 62 -10.79 11.65 15.83
CA TRP A 62 -10.97 11.65 14.38
C TRP A 62 -9.92 10.77 13.69
N PRO A 63 -10.29 10.06 12.61
CA PRO A 63 -9.31 9.46 11.72
C PRO A 63 -8.57 10.53 10.89
N ILE A 64 -7.45 10.17 10.27
CA ILE A 64 -6.83 11.01 9.24
C ILE A 64 -7.71 10.98 7.99
N ASP A 65 -7.80 9.80 7.36
CA ASP A 65 -8.73 9.52 6.28
C ASP A 65 -9.92 8.74 6.83
N THR A 66 -11.13 9.16 6.48
CA THR A 66 -12.38 8.61 7.03
C THR A 66 -12.72 7.24 6.47
N ASN A 67 -12.16 6.89 5.31
CA ASN A 67 -12.36 5.62 4.63
C ASN A 67 -11.08 5.26 3.86
N VAL A 68 -10.61 4.03 4.06
CA VAL A 68 -9.50 3.39 3.31
C VAL A 68 -9.93 2.03 2.77
N SER A 69 -11.24 1.85 2.49
CA SER A 69 -11.81 0.53 2.24
C SER A 69 -11.30 -0.10 0.94
N SER A 70 -11.04 0.69 -0.10
CA SER A 70 -10.48 0.17 -1.35
C SER A 70 -9.06 -0.34 -1.13
N TRP A 71 -8.24 0.42 -0.40
CA TRP A 71 -6.87 0.07 -0.06
C TRP A 71 -6.78 -1.25 0.72
N VAL A 72 -7.52 -1.38 1.83
CA VAL A 72 -7.48 -2.60 2.64
C VAL A 72 -8.14 -3.79 1.95
N THR A 73 -9.16 -3.57 1.11
CA THR A 73 -9.81 -4.65 0.35
C THR A 73 -8.86 -5.26 -0.67
N THR A 74 -8.19 -4.43 -1.48
CA THR A 74 -7.28 -4.91 -2.52
C THR A 74 -6.07 -5.63 -1.91
N GLN A 75 -5.51 -5.11 -0.81
CA GLN A 75 -4.45 -5.79 -0.08
C GLN A 75 -4.91 -7.12 0.54
N SER A 76 -6.11 -7.18 1.11
CA SER A 76 -6.67 -8.42 1.68
C SER A 76 -6.81 -9.51 0.63
N ILE A 77 -7.31 -9.17 -0.56
CA ILE A 77 -7.44 -10.11 -1.68
C ILE A 77 -6.08 -10.66 -2.10
N VAL A 78 -5.07 -9.78 -2.24
CA VAL A 78 -3.71 -10.19 -2.61
C VAL A 78 -3.07 -11.06 -1.53
N ALA A 79 -3.27 -10.73 -0.25
CA ALA A 79 -2.77 -11.50 0.88
C ALA A 79 -3.36 -12.92 0.92
N LEU A 80 -4.69 -13.04 0.82
CA LEU A 80 -5.38 -14.34 0.77
C LEU A 80 -4.99 -15.18 -0.45
N ALA A 81 -4.58 -14.54 -1.55
CA ALA A 81 -4.13 -15.22 -2.75
C ALA A 81 -2.64 -15.60 -2.74
N ALA A 82 -1.85 -15.11 -1.77
CA ALA A 82 -0.40 -15.19 -1.81
C ALA A 82 0.14 -16.65 -1.88
N GLY A 83 -0.55 -17.61 -1.26
CA GLY A 83 -0.22 -19.04 -1.30
C GLY A 83 -1.04 -19.85 -2.29
N GLY A 84 -1.77 -19.19 -3.19
CA GLY A 84 -2.55 -19.84 -4.25
C GLY A 84 -3.82 -20.54 -3.76
N ARG A 85 -4.33 -20.19 -2.57
CA ARG A 85 -5.49 -20.85 -1.94
C ARG A 85 -6.78 -20.03 -1.93
N LEU A 86 -6.81 -18.88 -2.61
CA LEU A 86 -7.97 -17.98 -2.62
C LEU A 86 -9.29 -18.69 -2.99
N GLU A 87 -9.27 -19.63 -3.95
CA GLU A 87 -10.45 -20.40 -4.37
C GLU A 87 -11.12 -21.16 -3.21
N GLY A 88 -10.32 -21.65 -2.25
CA GLY A 88 -10.80 -22.38 -1.08
C GLY A 88 -11.11 -21.50 0.13
N LEU A 89 -10.70 -20.23 0.12
CA LEU A 89 -10.89 -19.28 1.23
C LEU A 89 -12.05 -18.30 1.01
N VAL A 90 -12.37 -17.99 -0.24
CA VAL A 90 -13.41 -17.02 -0.60
C VAL A 90 -14.33 -17.65 -1.62
N GLU A 91 -15.63 -17.74 -1.34
CA GLU A 91 -16.62 -18.33 -2.23
C GLU A 91 -16.73 -17.57 -3.57
N GLN A 92 -17.11 -18.28 -4.63
CA GLN A 92 -17.20 -17.70 -5.98
C GLN A 92 -18.08 -16.45 -6.04
N GLY A 93 -19.24 -16.46 -5.38
CA GLY A 93 -20.15 -15.31 -5.38
C GLY A 93 -19.52 -14.06 -4.76
N ASP A 94 -18.70 -14.20 -3.73
CA ASP A 94 -17.99 -13.07 -3.13
C ASP A 94 -16.80 -12.61 -3.98
N ARG A 95 -16.08 -13.54 -4.63
CA ARG A 95 -15.06 -13.17 -5.63
C ARG A 95 -15.65 -12.36 -6.78
N ASP A 96 -16.85 -12.72 -7.25
CA ASP A 96 -17.57 -12.00 -8.29
C ASP A 96 -17.97 -10.59 -7.84
N ARG A 97 -18.49 -10.45 -6.62
CA ARG A 97 -18.81 -9.14 -6.02
C ARG A 97 -17.58 -8.27 -5.83
N LEU A 98 -16.46 -8.84 -5.37
CA LEU A 98 -15.20 -8.11 -5.18
C LEU A 98 -14.67 -7.59 -6.52
N ARG A 99 -14.70 -8.43 -7.56
CA ARG A 99 -14.32 -8.02 -8.92
C ARG A 99 -15.17 -6.87 -9.44
N GLN A 100 -16.49 -7.01 -9.35
CA GLN A 100 -17.43 -5.97 -9.76
C GLN A 100 -17.21 -4.66 -8.98
N SER A 101 -16.98 -4.77 -7.67
CA SER A 101 -16.73 -3.61 -6.81
C SER A 101 -15.45 -2.88 -7.22
N ILE A 102 -14.32 -3.60 -7.36
CA ILE A 102 -13.06 -3.01 -7.79
C ILE A 102 -13.21 -2.33 -9.16
N GLN A 103 -13.85 -2.97 -10.14
CA GLN A 103 -14.08 -2.33 -11.44
C GLN A 103 -14.94 -1.06 -11.33
N SER A 104 -15.97 -1.06 -10.47
CA SER A 104 -16.85 0.09 -10.26
C SER A 104 -16.15 1.28 -9.61
N TRP A 105 -15.07 1.05 -8.86
CA TRP A 105 -14.28 2.11 -8.20
C TRP A 105 -13.26 2.77 -9.12
N GLN A 106 -13.05 2.24 -10.33
CA GLN A 106 -12.10 2.83 -11.27
C GLN A 106 -12.63 4.16 -11.82
N TRP A 107 -11.80 5.20 -11.78
CA TRP A 107 -12.17 6.49 -12.34
C TRP A 107 -12.25 6.43 -13.87
N GLN A 108 -13.45 6.53 -14.43
CA GLN A 108 -13.70 6.47 -15.87
C GLN A 108 -13.64 7.83 -16.58
N CYS A 109 -13.51 8.92 -15.82
CA CYS A 109 -13.45 10.29 -16.34
C CYS A 109 -12.26 11.05 -15.75
N ARG A 110 -12.03 12.26 -16.25
CA ARG A 110 -11.03 13.16 -15.69
C ARG A 110 -11.45 13.57 -14.27
N HIS A 111 -10.57 13.39 -13.30
CA HIS A 111 -10.88 13.68 -11.90
C HIS A 111 -11.17 15.18 -11.71
N PRO A 112 -12.31 15.58 -11.10
CA PRO A 112 -12.73 16.98 -11.02
C PRO A 112 -11.73 17.88 -10.27
N SER A 113 -11.20 17.41 -9.15
CA SER A 113 -10.40 18.23 -8.23
C SER A 113 -8.91 18.28 -8.60
N THR A 114 -8.39 17.22 -9.22
CA THR A 114 -6.96 17.08 -9.53
C THR A 114 -6.65 17.13 -11.03
N GLY A 115 -7.67 16.94 -11.87
CA GLY A 115 -7.47 16.81 -13.31
C GLY A 115 -6.75 15.53 -13.73
N ALA A 116 -6.59 14.55 -12.83
CA ALA A 116 -6.01 13.26 -13.17
C ALA A 116 -6.80 12.61 -14.33
N ARG A 117 -6.10 11.94 -15.24
CA ARG A 117 -6.75 11.20 -16.33
C ARG A 117 -7.55 10.02 -15.76
N SER A 118 -8.51 9.53 -16.53
CA SER A 118 -9.23 8.29 -16.22
C SER A 118 -8.28 7.09 -16.20
N GLY A 119 -8.61 6.08 -15.41
CA GLY A 119 -7.95 4.77 -15.37
C GLY A 119 -7.38 4.41 -14.00
N GLY A 120 -7.19 5.37 -13.10
CA GLY A 120 -6.70 5.13 -11.74
C GLY A 120 -7.79 4.73 -10.73
N TRP A 121 -7.35 4.22 -9.59
CA TRP A 121 -8.13 3.95 -8.38
C TRP A 121 -7.60 4.78 -7.22
N ALA A 122 -8.46 5.01 -6.24
CA ALA A 122 -8.15 5.70 -4.99
C ALA A 122 -8.22 4.72 -3.80
N TRP A 123 -7.61 5.09 -2.67
CA TRP A 123 -7.69 4.39 -1.38
C TRP A 123 -9.11 4.16 -0.84
N THR A 124 -10.08 4.92 -1.35
CA THR A 124 -11.49 4.92 -0.94
C THR A 124 -12.40 4.77 -2.17
N ASN A 125 -13.59 4.23 -1.94
CA ASN A 125 -14.67 4.19 -2.93
C ASN A 125 -15.62 5.40 -2.80
N LEU A 126 -15.32 6.33 -1.90
CA LEU A 126 -16.13 7.53 -1.67
C LEU A 126 -15.74 8.66 -2.65
N PRO A 127 -16.66 9.62 -2.92
CA PRO A 127 -16.46 10.65 -3.93
C PRO A 127 -15.28 11.60 -3.69
N GLY A 128 -14.75 11.70 -2.46
CA GLY A 128 -13.56 12.50 -2.17
C GLY A 128 -12.24 11.81 -2.49
N GLY A 129 -12.23 10.52 -2.83
CA GLY A 129 -11.01 9.80 -3.19
C GLY A 129 -10.34 10.38 -4.44
N VAL A 130 -9.02 10.47 -4.42
CA VAL A 130 -8.21 10.88 -5.58
C VAL A 130 -7.44 9.67 -6.08
N PRO A 131 -7.39 9.41 -7.40
CA PRO A 131 -6.62 8.30 -7.91
C PRO A 131 -5.13 8.46 -7.63
N ASP A 132 -4.51 7.40 -7.12
CA ASP A 132 -3.11 7.33 -6.72
C ASP A 132 -2.44 6.04 -7.22
N ALA A 133 -1.12 6.01 -7.17
CA ALA A 133 -0.32 4.97 -7.79
C ALA A 133 -0.30 3.65 -7.03
N ASP A 134 -0.31 3.68 -5.71
CA ASP A 134 -0.29 2.51 -4.84
C ASP A 134 -1.63 1.78 -4.87
N ASP A 135 -2.77 2.48 -4.77
CA ASP A 135 -4.10 1.89 -4.89
C ASP A 135 -4.41 1.44 -6.31
N THR A 136 -4.00 2.20 -7.33
CA THR A 136 -4.11 1.76 -8.72
C THR A 136 -3.35 0.44 -8.93
N SER A 137 -2.13 0.33 -8.39
CA SER A 137 -1.35 -0.91 -8.46
C SER A 137 -2.02 -2.04 -7.69
N GLY A 138 -2.53 -1.77 -6.49
CA GLY A 138 -3.26 -2.72 -5.65
C GLY A 138 -4.51 -3.28 -6.33
N ALA A 139 -5.34 -2.42 -6.92
CA ALA A 139 -6.53 -2.80 -7.67
C ALA A 139 -6.20 -3.69 -8.88
N ILE A 140 -5.17 -3.33 -9.65
CA ILE A 140 -4.70 -4.14 -10.79
C ILE A 140 -4.25 -5.54 -10.33
N MET A 141 -3.53 -5.62 -9.21
CA MET A 141 -3.10 -6.90 -8.63
C MET A 141 -4.28 -7.72 -8.11
N ALA A 142 -5.22 -7.09 -7.41
CA ALA A 142 -6.41 -7.76 -6.89
C ALA A 142 -7.26 -8.35 -8.02
N LEU A 143 -7.46 -7.62 -9.12
CA LEU A 143 -8.12 -8.14 -10.33
C LEU A 143 -7.35 -9.32 -10.93
N ALA A 144 -6.02 -9.26 -10.98
CA ALA A 144 -5.21 -10.35 -11.53
C ALA A 144 -5.37 -11.65 -10.74
N VAL A 145 -5.31 -11.58 -9.40
CA VAL A 145 -5.43 -12.79 -8.55
C VAL A 145 -6.85 -13.33 -8.52
N LEU A 146 -7.86 -12.45 -8.60
CA LEU A 146 -9.27 -12.87 -8.73
C LEU A 146 -9.54 -13.55 -10.07
N GLU A 147 -8.81 -13.23 -11.13
CA GLU A 147 -8.93 -13.91 -12.42
C GLU A 147 -8.08 -15.18 -12.50
N SER A 148 -6.89 -15.21 -11.88
CA SER A 148 -6.03 -16.40 -11.91
C SER A 148 -6.64 -17.62 -11.21
N CYS A 149 -7.57 -17.39 -10.28
CA CYS A 149 -8.30 -18.46 -9.59
C CYS A 149 -9.49 -19.00 -10.39
N GLU A 150 -9.87 -18.33 -11.48
CA GLU A 150 -11.03 -18.71 -12.27
C GLU A 150 -10.58 -19.55 -13.47
N ARG A 151 -11.16 -20.74 -13.64
CA ARG A 151 -10.85 -21.64 -14.77
C ARG A 151 -11.63 -21.25 -16.03
N ARG A 152 -11.55 -19.98 -16.41
CA ARG A 152 -12.26 -19.40 -17.57
C ARG A 152 -11.42 -18.37 -18.29
N THR A 153 -11.87 -17.98 -19.49
CA THR A 153 -11.31 -16.82 -20.17
C THR A 153 -11.59 -15.55 -19.37
N ILE A 154 -10.59 -14.68 -19.29
CA ILE A 154 -10.70 -13.38 -18.61
C ILE A 154 -11.68 -12.49 -19.39
N PRO A 155 -12.65 -11.80 -18.75
CA PRO A 155 -13.61 -10.96 -19.43
C PRO A 155 -12.89 -9.74 -20.02
N LYS A 156 -13.35 -9.29 -21.18
CA LYS A 156 -12.71 -8.18 -21.90
C LYS A 156 -12.70 -6.89 -21.08
N GLU A 157 -13.74 -6.69 -20.29
CA GLU A 157 -13.93 -5.54 -19.42
C GLU A 157 -12.86 -5.50 -18.32
N VAL A 158 -12.51 -6.66 -17.74
CA VAL A 158 -11.46 -6.75 -16.71
C VAL A 158 -10.09 -6.50 -17.32
N LEU A 159 -9.81 -7.09 -18.49
CA LEU A 159 -8.58 -6.83 -19.25
C LEU A 159 -8.43 -5.35 -19.59
N GLN A 160 -9.53 -4.70 -19.99
CA GLN A 160 -9.55 -3.28 -20.31
C GLN A 160 -9.28 -2.42 -19.06
N SER A 161 -9.94 -2.71 -17.94
CA SER A 161 -9.69 -2.01 -16.66
C SER A 161 -8.23 -2.10 -16.25
N ALA A 162 -7.64 -3.31 -16.25
CA ALA A 162 -6.24 -3.52 -15.93
C ALA A 162 -5.29 -2.76 -16.87
N ARG A 163 -5.58 -2.79 -18.18
CA ARG A 163 -4.78 -2.08 -19.18
C ARG A 163 -4.82 -0.56 -18.97
N GLN A 164 -6.01 -0.01 -18.72
CA GLN A 164 -6.18 1.42 -18.47
C GLN A 164 -5.43 1.86 -17.21
N GLY A 165 -5.47 1.07 -16.14
CA GLY A 165 -4.69 1.31 -14.92
C GLY A 165 -3.18 1.30 -15.17
N LEU A 166 -2.67 0.29 -15.87
CA LEU A 166 -1.23 0.22 -16.19
C LEU A 166 -0.77 1.36 -17.08
N LEU A 167 -1.60 1.79 -18.05
CA LEU A 167 -1.30 2.96 -18.87
C LEU A 167 -1.35 4.26 -18.07
N TRP A 168 -2.27 4.38 -17.11
CA TRP A 168 -2.33 5.50 -16.19
C TRP A 168 -1.06 5.59 -15.33
N LEU A 169 -0.60 4.48 -14.74
CA LEU A 169 0.66 4.40 -13.99
C LEU A 169 1.87 4.74 -14.87
N ALA A 170 1.91 4.22 -16.11
CA ALA A 170 2.99 4.52 -17.06
C ALA A 170 3.05 6.00 -17.42
N ASP A 171 1.90 6.68 -17.52
CA ASP A 171 1.82 8.12 -17.80
C ASP A 171 2.20 8.99 -16.61
N LEU A 172 1.99 8.47 -15.39
CA LEU A 172 2.32 9.13 -14.13
C LEU A 172 3.84 9.17 -13.86
N ALA A 173 4.59 8.21 -14.43
CA ALA A 173 6.03 8.08 -14.23
C ALA A 173 6.82 9.39 -14.48
N ASN A 174 7.72 9.70 -13.56
CA ASN A 174 8.60 10.85 -13.65
C ASN A 174 9.75 10.66 -14.66
N ARG A 175 10.49 11.75 -14.93
CA ARG A 175 11.61 11.74 -15.90
C ARG A 175 12.74 10.81 -15.48
N ASP A 176 12.96 10.61 -14.19
CA ASP A 176 13.91 9.65 -13.62
C ASP A 176 13.42 8.19 -13.73
N GLY A 177 12.14 7.97 -14.03
CA GLY A 177 11.53 6.65 -14.18
C GLY A 177 10.85 6.13 -12.92
N GLY A 178 10.95 6.83 -11.79
CA GLY A 178 10.18 6.46 -10.60
C GLY A 178 8.73 6.91 -10.70
N ILE A 179 7.88 6.26 -9.92
CA ILE A 179 6.45 6.53 -9.85
C ILE A 179 6.19 7.39 -8.59
N PRO A 180 5.56 8.58 -8.73
CA PRO A 180 5.05 9.36 -7.60
C PRO A 180 3.69 8.84 -7.14
N THR A 181 3.11 9.43 -6.10
CA THR A 181 1.81 9.02 -5.55
C THR A 181 0.66 9.48 -6.43
N PHE A 182 0.55 10.78 -6.69
CA PHE A 182 -0.64 11.40 -7.30
C PHE A 182 -0.35 12.07 -8.64
N CYS A 183 0.73 12.86 -8.71
CA CYS A 183 0.98 13.77 -9.83
C CYS A 183 2.39 13.66 -10.39
N ARG A 184 2.46 13.59 -11.72
CA ARG A 184 3.72 13.66 -12.44
C ARG A 184 4.36 15.04 -12.30
N GLY A 185 5.67 15.08 -12.02
CA GLY A 185 6.49 16.28 -12.07
C GLY A 185 6.45 17.14 -10.81
N TRP A 186 5.81 16.68 -9.74
CA TRP A 186 5.74 17.37 -8.45
C TRP A 186 6.99 17.18 -7.58
N ASN A 187 8.12 16.79 -8.17
CA ASN A 187 9.40 16.48 -7.50
C ASN A 187 9.98 17.59 -6.61
N ARG A 188 9.45 18.82 -6.68
CA ARG A 188 9.84 19.94 -5.80
C ARG A 188 9.10 19.91 -4.47
N LEU A 189 8.01 19.16 -4.39
CA LEU A 189 7.21 18.96 -3.18
C LEU A 189 7.61 17.59 -2.62
N PRO A 190 8.08 17.52 -1.37
CA PRO A 190 8.66 16.28 -0.81
C PRO A 190 7.66 15.13 -0.72
N PHE A 191 6.35 15.41 -0.76
CA PHE A 191 5.26 14.45 -0.58
C PHE A 191 4.73 13.81 -1.88
N ASP A 192 5.23 14.20 -3.05
CA ASP A 192 4.79 13.60 -4.33
C ASP A 192 5.97 13.45 -5.31
N THR A 193 7.09 12.98 -4.74
CA THR A 193 8.31 12.65 -5.47
C THR A 193 8.28 11.19 -5.92
N SER A 194 9.12 10.84 -6.89
CA SER A 194 9.42 9.44 -7.20
C SER A 194 9.86 8.69 -5.93
N CYS A 195 9.20 7.58 -5.61
CA CYS A 195 9.52 6.76 -4.43
C CYS A 195 9.63 5.27 -4.74
N ALA A 196 10.43 4.56 -3.94
CA ALA A 196 10.85 3.20 -4.24
C ALA A 196 9.75 2.15 -4.03
N ASP A 197 9.00 2.27 -2.94
CA ASP A 197 7.87 1.41 -2.60
C ASP A 197 6.74 1.50 -3.65
N ILE A 198 6.29 2.71 -4.01
CA ILE A 198 5.25 2.89 -5.05
C ILE A 198 5.75 2.41 -6.43
N THR A 199 7.02 2.66 -6.75
CA THR A 199 7.61 2.12 -7.99
C THR A 199 7.62 0.59 -7.99
N ALA A 200 7.87 -0.05 -6.84
CA ALA A 200 7.79 -1.50 -6.68
C ALA A 200 6.35 -2.03 -6.82
N HIS A 201 5.35 -1.32 -6.29
CA HIS A 201 3.94 -1.64 -6.49
C HIS A 201 3.57 -1.66 -7.98
N PHE A 202 3.99 -0.65 -8.75
CA PHE A 202 3.79 -0.61 -10.20
C PHE A 202 4.43 -1.82 -10.91
N LEU A 203 5.68 -2.19 -10.55
CA LEU A 203 6.35 -3.34 -11.15
C LEU A 203 5.60 -4.65 -10.90
N ARG A 204 5.07 -4.86 -9.68
CA ARG A 204 4.26 -6.05 -9.37
C ARG A 204 2.95 -6.07 -10.17
N ALA A 205 2.26 -4.92 -10.26
CA ALA A 205 1.05 -4.79 -11.06
C ALA A 205 1.29 -5.10 -12.55
N ALA A 206 2.38 -4.59 -13.13
CA ALA A 206 2.74 -4.88 -14.51
C ALA A 206 3.12 -6.36 -14.73
N CYS A 207 3.83 -6.96 -13.78
CA CYS A 207 4.21 -8.38 -13.82
C CYS A 207 2.98 -9.31 -13.74
N ALA A 208 1.93 -8.92 -13.00
CA ALA A 208 0.73 -9.73 -12.85
C ALA A 208 -0.07 -9.91 -14.16
N TRP A 209 0.01 -8.95 -15.11
CA TRP A 209 -0.73 -8.99 -16.37
C TRP A 209 0.13 -9.22 -17.62
N GLN A 210 1.44 -8.92 -17.57
CA GLN A 210 2.41 -9.15 -18.66
C GLN A 210 1.96 -8.62 -20.04
N MET A 211 1.28 -7.47 -20.06
CA MET A 211 0.74 -6.91 -21.30
C MET A 211 1.86 -6.45 -22.25
N SER A 212 1.72 -6.78 -23.54
CA SER A 212 2.68 -6.43 -24.60
C SER A 212 2.58 -4.98 -25.11
N ASP A 213 2.18 -4.02 -24.27
CA ASP A 213 2.08 -2.61 -24.66
C ASP A 213 3.43 -1.90 -24.49
N ASN A 214 3.96 -1.33 -25.58
CA ASN A 214 5.28 -0.68 -25.59
C ASN A 214 5.41 0.46 -24.56
N ARG A 215 4.33 1.19 -24.24
CA ARG A 215 4.36 2.27 -23.24
C ARG A 215 4.55 1.70 -21.85
N ILE A 216 3.81 0.63 -21.52
CA ILE A 216 3.93 -0.08 -20.25
C ILE A 216 5.35 -0.67 -20.13
N LEU A 217 5.82 -1.39 -21.14
CA LEU A 217 7.16 -2.00 -21.14
C LEU A 217 8.28 -0.96 -20.98
N THR A 218 8.15 0.20 -21.63
CA THR A 218 9.10 1.32 -21.49
C THR A 218 9.09 1.87 -20.06
N ALA A 219 7.91 2.05 -19.47
CA ALA A 219 7.78 2.51 -18.08
C ALA A 219 8.37 1.49 -17.10
N VAL A 220 8.12 0.18 -17.28
CA VAL A 220 8.71 -0.90 -16.48
C VAL A 220 10.25 -0.85 -16.51
N SER A 221 10.85 -0.75 -17.71
CA SER A 221 12.31 -0.64 -17.85
C SER A 221 12.89 0.60 -17.16
N ARG A 222 12.16 1.72 -17.18
CA ARG A 222 12.56 2.96 -16.49
C ARG A 222 12.44 2.82 -14.97
N ALA A 223 11.37 2.21 -14.48
CA ALA A 223 11.12 1.92 -13.07
C ALA A 223 12.19 1.02 -12.47
N GLN A 224 12.56 -0.07 -13.15
CA GLN A 224 13.66 -0.95 -12.73
C GLN A 224 14.99 -0.19 -12.61
N ARG A 225 15.30 0.67 -13.59
CA ARG A 225 16.50 1.52 -13.54
C ARG A 225 16.44 2.55 -12.43
N TYR A 226 15.27 3.09 -12.12
CA TYR A 226 15.08 4.00 -11.00
C TYR A 226 15.39 3.29 -9.67
N LEU A 227 14.79 2.11 -9.41
CA LEU A 227 15.02 1.35 -8.18
C LEU A 227 16.50 1.02 -7.95
N LYS A 228 17.20 0.60 -9.02
CA LYS A 228 18.64 0.34 -8.94
C LYS A 228 19.46 1.59 -8.57
N ARG A 229 19.03 2.78 -9.00
CA ARG A 229 19.72 4.05 -8.69
C ARG A 229 19.33 4.62 -7.33
N SER A 230 18.13 4.31 -6.83
CA SER A 230 17.64 4.81 -5.53
C SER A 230 18.01 3.90 -4.36
N GLN A 231 18.61 2.73 -4.62
CA GLN A 231 19.14 1.85 -3.56
C GLN A 231 20.23 2.58 -2.76
N LEU A 232 20.13 2.54 -1.43
CA LEU A 232 21.14 3.08 -0.54
C LEU A 232 22.41 2.22 -0.53
N GLN A 233 23.50 2.77 0.01
CA GLN A 233 24.81 2.08 0.03
C GLN A 233 24.78 0.76 0.80
N ASP A 234 23.94 0.67 1.84
CA ASP A 234 23.73 -0.53 2.66
C ASP A 234 22.81 -1.56 1.99
N GLY A 235 22.21 -1.23 0.84
CA GLY A 235 21.30 -2.10 0.10
C GLY A 235 19.81 -1.85 0.35
N SER A 236 19.45 -0.95 1.27
CA SER A 236 18.06 -0.67 1.63
C SER A 236 17.38 0.37 0.71
N TRP A 237 16.06 0.47 0.82
CA TRP A 237 15.24 1.54 0.23
C TRP A 237 14.33 2.17 1.27
N VAL A 238 14.11 3.47 1.11
CA VAL A 238 13.22 4.25 1.99
C VAL A 238 11.88 4.49 1.29
N PRO A 239 10.74 4.21 1.95
CA PRO A 239 9.41 4.48 1.43
C PRO A 239 8.98 5.95 1.64
N LEU A 240 7.89 6.36 0.99
CA LEU A 240 7.39 7.74 1.09
C LEU A 240 6.38 7.93 2.22
N TRP A 241 5.35 7.07 2.30
CA TRP A 241 4.21 7.24 3.20
C TRP A 241 4.27 6.39 4.47
N PHE A 242 5.37 5.65 4.66
CA PHE A 242 5.56 4.76 5.81
C PHE A 242 6.83 5.16 6.57
N GLY A 243 6.70 5.32 7.88
CA GLY A 243 7.77 5.74 8.77
C GLY A 243 7.79 4.91 10.04
N ASN A 244 8.61 5.32 11.01
CA ASN A 244 8.57 4.76 12.35
C ASN A 244 8.92 5.84 13.38
N GLN A 245 8.09 5.98 14.43
CA GLN A 245 8.25 7.02 15.46
C GLN A 245 9.51 6.87 16.31
N HIS A 246 10.04 5.65 16.43
CA HIS A 246 11.22 5.34 17.23
C HIS A 246 12.53 5.52 16.46
N GLN A 247 12.46 5.67 15.14
CA GLN A 247 13.61 5.88 14.29
C GLN A 247 13.96 7.37 14.24
N SER A 248 15.21 7.75 14.49
CA SER A 248 15.63 9.17 14.67
C SER A 248 15.33 10.11 13.49
N ARG A 249 15.22 9.58 12.27
CA ARG A 249 14.86 10.30 11.04
C ARG A 249 13.42 10.04 10.60
N HIS A 250 12.65 9.31 11.40
CA HIS A 250 11.28 8.87 11.13
C HIS A 250 11.11 8.02 9.87
N LEU A 251 12.18 7.38 9.38
CA LEU A 251 12.18 6.58 8.16
C LEU A 251 11.81 5.12 8.45
N ASN A 252 11.31 4.42 7.44
CA ASN A 252 11.06 2.98 7.52
C ASN A 252 11.74 2.18 6.40
N PRO A 253 13.08 2.02 6.43
CA PRO A 253 13.79 1.24 5.42
C PRO A 253 13.34 -0.23 5.36
N THR A 254 12.83 -0.80 6.45
CA THR A 254 12.28 -2.17 6.45
C THR A 254 11.06 -2.28 5.55
N TYR A 255 10.10 -1.35 5.67
CA TYR A 255 8.94 -1.32 4.78
C TYR A 255 9.38 -1.14 3.32
N GLY A 256 10.17 -0.10 3.03
CA GLY A 256 10.59 0.22 1.66
C GLY A 256 11.37 -0.92 1.01
N THR A 257 12.33 -1.48 1.73
CA THR A 257 13.14 -2.61 1.26
C THR A 257 12.29 -3.85 1.04
N SER A 258 11.35 -4.17 1.95
CA SER A 258 10.44 -5.31 1.78
C SER A 258 9.60 -5.19 0.51
N LYS A 259 9.03 -4.02 0.22
CA LYS A 259 8.24 -3.81 -1.01
C LYS A 259 9.10 -3.96 -2.28
N VAL A 260 10.31 -3.39 -2.28
CA VAL A 260 11.22 -3.49 -3.43
C VAL A 260 11.73 -4.91 -3.64
N VAL A 261 12.14 -5.61 -2.57
CA VAL A 261 12.62 -7.00 -2.63
C VAL A 261 11.51 -7.94 -3.10
N ASN A 262 10.28 -7.77 -2.62
CA ASN A 262 9.13 -8.56 -3.08
C ASN A 262 8.82 -8.34 -4.57
N ALA A 263 9.13 -7.16 -5.13
CA ALA A 263 8.93 -6.88 -6.55
C ALA A 263 10.09 -7.30 -7.47
N THR A 264 11.32 -7.38 -6.95
CA THR A 264 12.54 -7.46 -7.78
C THR A 264 13.46 -8.62 -7.44
N TYR A 265 13.31 -9.20 -6.25
CA TYR A 265 14.19 -10.23 -5.69
C TYR A 265 15.65 -9.78 -5.58
N ASP A 266 15.88 -8.47 -5.38
CA ASP A 266 17.22 -7.91 -5.27
C ASP A 266 18.01 -8.55 -4.13
N SER A 267 19.22 -9.04 -4.44
CA SER A 267 20.01 -9.81 -3.49
C SER A 267 20.60 -8.98 -2.36
N LYS A 268 20.92 -7.70 -2.60
CA LYS A 268 21.44 -6.81 -1.55
C LYS A 268 20.34 -6.39 -0.59
N GLY A 269 19.16 -6.06 -1.11
CA GLY A 269 17.98 -5.80 -0.28
C GLY A 269 17.59 -7.02 0.54
N ALA A 270 17.59 -8.22 -0.06
CA ALA A 270 17.29 -9.46 0.65
C ALA A 270 18.32 -9.75 1.77
N GLU A 271 19.60 -9.51 1.50
CA GLU A 271 20.67 -9.66 2.49
C GLU A 271 20.50 -8.66 3.65
N TRP A 272 20.15 -7.40 3.36
CA TRP A 272 19.83 -6.40 4.38
C TRP A 272 18.63 -6.84 5.25
N LEU A 273 17.56 -7.37 4.64
CA LEU A 273 16.39 -7.89 5.36
C LEU A 273 16.73 -9.13 6.21
N CYS A 274 17.60 -10.02 5.72
CA CYS A 274 18.08 -11.16 6.51
C CYS A 274 18.82 -10.68 7.76
N GLN A 275 19.70 -9.69 7.62
CA GLN A 275 20.43 -9.10 8.74
C GLN A 275 19.49 -8.45 9.77
N ALA A 276 18.44 -7.77 9.31
CA ALA A 276 17.43 -7.20 10.19
C ALA A 276 16.65 -8.27 10.99
N MET A 277 16.59 -9.51 10.49
CA MET A 277 15.90 -10.67 11.09
C MET A 277 16.82 -11.58 11.93
N ASP A 278 18.11 -11.25 12.09
CA ASP A 278 19.12 -12.18 12.65
C ASP A 278 19.15 -12.28 14.19
N LEU A 279 18.55 -11.34 14.96
CA LEU A 279 18.64 -11.36 16.43
C LEU A 279 17.50 -12.13 17.12
N ASP A 280 16.23 -11.81 16.84
CA ASP A 280 15.09 -12.37 17.60
C ASP A 280 13.87 -12.73 16.74
N GLY A 281 14.00 -12.74 15.40
CA GLY A 281 12.89 -12.98 14.46
C GLY A 281 11.86 -11.85 14.36
N GLY A 282 11.82 -10.91 15.31
CA GLY A 282 11.07 -9.67 15.18
C GLY A 282 11.89 -8.60 14.46
N VAL A 283 11.25 -7.84 13.57
CA VAL A 283 11.91 -6.77 12.80
C VAL A 283 11.21 -5.43 13.05
N GLY A 284 12.00 -4.40 13.38
CA GLY A 284 11.58 -3.00 13.42
C GLY A 284 12.00 -2.24 12.15
N SER A 285 12.07 -0.92 12.18
CA SER A 285 12.46 -0.09 11.04
C SER A 285 13.97 0.21 10.95
N GLY A 286 14.83 -0.63 11.57
CA GLY A 286 16.28 -0.45 11.66
C GLY A 286 16.82 -0.58 13.09
N GLU A 287 18.07 -0.19 13.30
CA GLU A 287 18.74 -0.33 14.61
C GLU A 287 17.96 0.37 15.74
N ASN A 288 17.86 -0.32 16.89
CA ASN A 288 17.23 0.18 18.12
C ASN A 288 15.76 0.61 17.98
N THR A 289 15.04 0.02 17.02
CA THR A 289 13.58 0.23 16.88
C THR A 289 12.84 -1.03 17.33
N PRO A 290 11.70 -0.90 18.05
CA PRO A 290 10.96 -2.05 18.52
C PRO A 290 10.38 -2.84 17.34
N PRO A 291 10.38 -4.18 17.39
CA PRO A 291 9.76 -5.00 16.37
C PRO A 291 8.24 -4.92 16.42
N SER A 292 7.61 -5.06 15.26
CA SER A 292 6.15 -5.03 15.09
C SER A 292 5.66 -6.22 14.26
N ILE A 293 4.36 -6.50 14.32
CA ILE A 293 3.74 -7.51 13.43
C ILE A 293 3.89 -7.06 11.98
N GLU A 294 3.74 -5.77 11.73
CA GLU A 294 3.74 -5.15 10.43
C GLU A 294 5.08 -5.30 9.69
N GLU A 295 6.16 -4.76 10.24
CA GLU A 295 7.50 -4.80 9.65
C GLU A 295 8.03 -6.24 9.56
N THR A 296 7.74 -7.09 10.56
CA THR A 296 8.12 -8.50 10.53
C THR A 296 7.39 -9.25 9.42
N SER A 297 6.07 -9.07 9.29
CA SER A 297 5.27 -9.72 8.25
C SER A 297 5.72 -9.34 6.84
N LEU A 298 5.98 -8.05 6.61
CA LEU A 298 6.49 -7.57 5.32
C LEU A 298 7.84 -8.18 4.97
N THR A 299 8.72 -8.32 5.97
CA THR A 299 10.03 -8.93 5.81
C THR A 299 9.91 -10.42 5.49
N VAL A 300 9.05 -11.14 6.20
CA VAL A 300 8.77 -12.57 5.95
C VAL A 300 8.20 -12.79 4.55
N GLU A 301 7.21 -12.00 4.12
CA GLU A 301 6.62 -12.10 2.78
C GLU A 301 7.69 -11.94 1.69
N ALA A 302 8.55 -10.92 1.81
CA ALA A 302 9.61 -10.64 0.86
C ALA A 302 10.67 -11.75 0.82
N LEU A 303 11.15 -12.19 1.99
CA LEU A 303 12.18 -13.22 2.10
C LEU A 303 11.70 -14.61 1.70
N ALA A 304 10.44 -14.96 1.98
CA ALA A 304 9.84 -16.22 1.52
C ALA A 304 9.80 -16.29 -0.01
N THR A 305 9.48 -15.15 -0.65
CA THR A 305 9.54 -15.04 -2.10
C THR A 305 10.97 -15.20 -2.61
N VAL A 306 11.95 -14.51 -2.01
CA VAL A 306 13.37 -14.63 -2.36
C VAL A 306 13.88 -16.07 -2.22
N ALA A 307 13.56 -16.74 -1.12
CA ALA A 307 13.98 -18.11 -0.85
C ALA A 307 13.51 -19.09 -1.94
N ARG A 308 12.37 -18.82 -2.58
CA ARG A 308 11.84 -19.64 -3.68
C ARG A 308 12.43 -19.31 -5.04
N VAL A 309 12.64 -18.02 -5.35
CA VAL A 309 12.88 -17.57 -6.73
C VAL A 309 14.31 -17.09 -6.98
N SER A 310 15.09 -16.84 -5.93
CA SER A 310 16.46 -16.35 -6.07
C SER A 310 17.36 -17.39 -6.74
N LYS A 311 18.17 -16.92 -7.69
CA LYS A 311 19.23 -17.73 -8.33
C LYS A 311 20.50 -17.83 -7.48
N ASN A 312 20.64 -16.98 -6.46
CA ASN A 312 21.76 -17.05 -5.53
C ASN A 312 21.40 -17.99 -4.39
N THR A 313 21.95 -19.21 -4.42
CA THR A 313 21.70 -20.26 -3.45
C THR A 313 22.00 -19.83 -2.01
N GLN A 314 23.08 -19.06 -1.79
CA GLN A 314 23.44 -18.60 -0.45
C GLN A 314 22.40 -17.62 0.11
N THR A 315 21.96 -16.66 -0.72
CA THR A 315 20.88 -15.73 -0.35
C THR A 315 19.57 -16.48 -0.12
N ALA A 316 19.24 -17.48 -0.94
CA ALA A 316 18.01 -18.27 -0.80
C ALA A 316 17.98 -19.06 0.52
N ILE A 317 19.08 -19.73 0.87
CA ILE A 317 19.22 -20.47 2.13
C ILE A 317 19.09 -19.53 3.34
N ARG A 318 19.77 -18.38 3.30
CA ARG A 318 19.70 -17.41 4.39
C ARG A 318 18.29 -16.83 4.54
N ALA A 319 17.64 -16.51 3.43
CA ALA A 319 16.25 -16.02 3.42
C ALA A 319 15.29 -17.06 4.01
N ALA A 320 15.43 -18.36 3.69
CA ALA A 320 14.62 -19.41 4.27
C ALA A 320 14.78 -19.50 5.80
N ALA A 321 16.02 -19.46 6.31
CA ALA A 321 16.28 -19.48 7.75
C ALA A 321 15.73 -18.22 8.45
N ALA A 322 15.79 -17.05 7.80
CA ALA A 322 15.20 -15.82 8.31
C ALA A 322 13.67 -15.89 8.36
N VAL A 323 13.02 -16.50 7.36
CA VAL A 323 11.57 -16.73 7.33
C VAL A 323 11.13 -17.62 8.47
N GLU A 324 11.86 -18.69 8.79
CA GLU A 324 11.55 -19.58 9.93
C GLU A 324 11.50 -18.81 11.25
N ARG A 325 12.51 -17.97 11.51
CA ARG A 325 12.54 -17.13 12.72
C ARG A 325 11.39 -16.12 12.75
N GLY A 326 11.16 -15.42 11.63
CA GLY A 326 10.11 -14.41 11.54
C GLY A 326 8.71 -14.99 11.72
N VAL A 327 8.45 -16.17 11.16
CA VAL A 327 7.18 -16.89 11.36
C VAL A 327 7.01 -17.32 12.81
N GLN A 328 8.04 -17.87 13.45
CA GLN A 328 7.95 -18.24 14.87
C GLN A 328 7.61 -17.02 15.73
N TRP A 329 8.30 -15.90 15.49
CA TRP A 329 8.03 -14.65 16.17
C TRP A 329 6.60 -14.14 15.93
N LEU A 330 6.09 -14.23 14.69
CA LEU A 330 4.72 -13.83 14.36
C LEU A 330 3.67 -14.70 15.06
N ILE A 331 3.89 -16.02 15.14
CA ILE A 331 2.98 -16.94 15.87
C ILE A 331 2.88 -16.53 17.34
N GLU A 332 4.02 -16.31 17.98
CA GLU A 332 4.08 -15.89 19.39
C GLU A 332 3.47 -14.50 19.58
N ARG A 333 3.87 -13.51 18.76
CA ARG A 333 3.43 -12.13 18.89
C ARG A 333 1.93 -11.95 18.63
N THR A 334 1.35 -12.78 17.76
CA THR A 334 -0.08 -12.76 17.46
C THR A 334 -0.91 -13.62 18.41
N ASN A 335 -0.29 -14.21 19.44
CA ASN A 335 -0.91 -15.17 20.34
C ASN A 335 -1.66 -16.27 19.56
N GLU A 336 -0.94 -16.94 18.65
CA GLU A 336 -1.46 -17.97 17.76
C GLU A 336 -2.63 -17.47 16.87
N GLY A 337 -2.56 -16.24 16.38
CA GLY A 337 -3.56 -15.65 15.48
C GLY A 337 -4.82 -15.12 16.19
N THR A 338 -4.76 -14.89 17.50
CA THR A 338 -5.89 -14.34 18.27
C THR A 338 -5.75 -12.85 18.60
N GLN A 339 -4.56 -12.28 18.43
CA GLN A 339 -4.26 -10.88 18.73
C GLN A 339 -3.45 -10.23 17.60
N PHE A 340 -3.82 -9.01 17.22
CA PHE A 340 -3.17 -8.26 16.13
C PHE A 340 -3.10 -6.77 16.52
N ASP A 341 -2.25 -6.46 17.50
CA ASP A 341 -2.08 -5.08 17.97
C ASP A 341 -1.41 -4.24 16.88
N ALA A 342 -2.16 -3.32 16.29
CA ALA A 342 -1.65 -2.43 15.26
C ALA A 342 -0.74 -1.34 15.87
N VAL A 343 0.35 -1.02 15.19
CA VAL A 343 1.26 0.06 15.60
C VAL A 343 1.24 1.24 14.61
N PRO A 344 1.60 2.46 15.04
CA PRO A 344 1.74 3.59 14.12
C PRO A 344 2.91 3.36 13.14
N ILE A 345 2.57 3.16 11.87
CA ILE A 345 3.53 2.94 10.78
C ILE A 345 3.30 3.91 9.61
N GLY A 346 2.06 4.38 9.45
CA GLY A 346 1.69 5.33 8.41
C GLY A 346 2.10 6.75 8.79
N LEU A 347 2.59 7.51 7.81
CA LEU A 347 3.02 8.89 7.96
C LEU A 347 2.24 9.78 6.99
N TYR A 348 1.31 10.57 7.52
CA TYR A 348 0.57 11.58 6.77
C TYR A 348 1.22 12.96 6.89
N PHE A 349 0.71 13.95 6.15
CA PHE A 349 1.21 15.33 6.16
C PHE A 349 1.53 15.84 7.58
N ALA A 350 2.60 16.64 7.69
CA ALA A 350 3.01 17.28 8.95
C ALA A 350 3.36 16.32 10.11
N LYS A 351 3.80 15.08 9.81
CA LYS A 351 4.17 14.05 10.80
C LYS A 351 3.00 13.54 11.64
N LEU A 352 1.81 13.51 11.04
CA LEU A 352 0.66 12.83 11.64
C LEU A 352 0.82 11.32 11.43
N TRP A 353 1.00 10.61 12.53
CA TRP A 353 1.15 9.16 12.51
C TRP A 353 -0.20 8.47 12.59
N TYR A 354 -0.35 7.38 11.84
CA TYR A 354 -1.53 6.54 11.93
C TYR A 354 -1.17 5.06 11.95
N SER A 355 -2.02 4.30 12.62
CA SER A 355 -2.11 2.85 12.52
C SER A 355 -3.40 2.49 11.78
N GLU A 356 -3.39 1.39 11.03
CA GLU A 356 -4.60 0.81 10.46
C GLU A 356 -4.81 -0.57 11.06
N ARG A 357 -6.01 -0.81 11.60
CA ARG A 357 -6.35 -2.03 12.35
C ARG A 357 -6.14 -3.29 11.52
N LEU A 358 -6.35 -3.24 10.22
CA LEU A 358 -6.21 -4.41 9.35
C LEU A 358 -4.78 -4.69 8.89
N TYR A 359 -3.83 -3.77 9.00
CA TYR A 359 -2.44 -3.98 8.55
C TYR A 359 -1.76 -5.20 9.19
N PRO A 360 -1.70 -5.35 10.53
CA PRO A 360 -1.03 -6.50 11.13
C PRO A 360 -1.68 -7.82 10.70
N LEU A 361 -3.01 -7.86 10.55
CA LEU A 361 -3.74 -9.04 10.09
C LEU A 361 -3.44 -9.38 8.62
N ILE A 362 -3.63 -8.42 7.71
CA ILE A 362 -3.46 -8.60 6.27
C ILE A 362 -2.03 -9.01 5.95
N TRP A 363 -1.04 -8.32 6.53
CA TRP A 363 0.35 -8.60 6.25
C TRP A 363 0.80 -9.93 6.89
N SER A 364 0.30 -10.29 8.08
CA SER A 364 0.56 -11.63 8.65
C SER A 364 0.02 -12.74 7.75
N VAL A 365 -1.20 -12.58 7.22
CA VAL A 365 -1.77 -13.55 6.26
C VAL A 365 -0.87 -13.70 5.04
N ALA A 366 -0.43 -12.59 4.43
CA ALA A 366 0.47 -12.63 3.28
C ALA A 366 1.80 -13.33 3.60
N ALA A 367 2.37 -13.05 4.79
CA ALA A 367 3.60 -13.65 5.28
C ALA A 367 3.46 -15.18 5.44
N PHE A 368 2.42 -15.65 6.13
CA PHE A 368 2.18 -17.08 6.34
C PHE A 368 1.84 -17.81 5.04
N GLU A 369 1.04 -17.20 4.17
CA GLU A 369 0.70 -17.75 2.85
C GLU A 369 1.97 -17.93 2.00
N GLN A 370 2.88 -16.94 1.94
CA GLN A 370 4.15 -17.08 1.23
C GLN A 370 5.09 -18.10 1.89
N ALA A 371 5.23 -18.08 3.21
CA ALA A 371 6.08 -19.01 3.95
C ALA A 371 5.62 -20.48 3.77
N SER A 372 4.30 -20.72 3.69
CA SER A 372 3.72 -22.05 3.49
C SER A 372 4.11 -22.73 2.17
N LEU A 373 4.70 -21.97 1.24
CA LEU A 373 5.13 -22.46 -0.06
C LEU A 373 6.59 -22.94 -0.06
N LEU A 374 7.30 -22.82 1.07
CA LEU A 374 8.67 -23.29 1.22
C LEU A 374 8.68 -24.82 1.49
N PRO A 375 9.52 -25.60 0.79
CA PRO A 375 9.42 -27.07 0.77
C PRO A 375 9.75 -27.76 2.11
N ASN A 376 10.47 -27.10 3.03
CA ASN A 376 10.86 -27.65 4.33
C ASN A 376 10.17 -26.97 5.52
N PHE A 377 9.13 -26.16 5.26
CA PHE A 377 8.49 -25.37 6.30
C PHE A 377 7.51 -26.22 7.12
N CYS A 378 8.01 -26.88 8.15
CA CYS A 378 7.19 -27.56 9.15
C CYS A 378 6.95 -26.62 10.33
N PHE A 379 5.69 -26.36 10.67
CA PHE A 379 5.32 -25.77 11.97
C PHE A 379 5.74 -26.75 13.06
N SER A 380 6.96 -26.62 13.60
CA SER A 380 7.29 -27.33 14.82
C SER A 380 6.53 -26.63 15.93
N LYS A 381 5.41 -27.21 16.37
CA LYS A 381 4.89 -26.94 17.72
C LYS A 381 6.00 -27.37 18.66
N GLN A 382 6.86 -26.44 19.07
CA GLN A 382 7.62 -26.64 20.29
C GLN A 382 6.59 -26.67 21.40
N ASN A 383 6.13 -27.87 21.74
CA ASN A 383 5.46 -28.15 23.00
C ASN A 383 6.48 -27.85 24.10
N ASN A 384 6.62 -26.59 24.49
CA ASN A 384 7.25 -26.22 25.75
C ASN A 384 6.25 -26.48 26.88
N HIS A 385 5.96 -27.77 27.08
CA HIS A 385 5.52 -28.31 28.35
C HIS A 385 6.66 -29.14 28.91
N SER A 386 7.55 -28.48 29.65
CA SER A 386 8.38 -29.15 30.63
C SER A 386 8.98 -28.15 31.63
N LEU A 387 8.38 -28.21 32.82
CA LEU A 387 8.81 -27.80 34.17
C LEU A 387 8.80 -26.32 34.54
#